data_AF-A0A662NMY4-F1
#
_entry.id   AF-A0A662NMY4-F1
#
_cell.length_a   1.000
_cell.length_b   1.000
_cell.length_c   1.000
_cell.angle_alpha   90.00
_cell.angle_beta   90.00
_cell.angle_gamma   90.00
#
_symmetry.space_group_name_H-M   'P 1'
#
loop_
_entity.id
_entity.type
_entity.pdbx_description
1 polymer ?
#
loop_
_entity_poly.entity_id
_entity_poly.type
_entity_poly.pdbx_seq_one_letter_code
_entity_poly.pdbx_strand_id
1 'polypeptide(L)'
;MRRILSLFMLLLFAGNALAMSVELGIDEVLIVDNTTVTFDVPQNNPNLVFLFLESENSSLVKGLHFGESVLFEGVNYTVGSLDLNTLTLTLHLSGNYSTLRVLKKRDFEVSPVESFDAYVKVKIKNTGYYEINDTLVVSAQGVEIEERDIDLKPGESLTLKISPSYNQLTFMLKDAKLLKSITVASLEELVTIERIWKDGKLHVLLRNHGDPANVTLKLLVSGMTFDKKEVFLNSKEEKEVVFDSDITQGTILLDYGVIKQESFYFEMPKVSLVRAEKENEKLKIWLRNDGKVGFSGRVSIYQSSVIVGEPYFIDVTIKPNEVVYLEFKVPEDTQILTVMVTSSSYSATFPISLKAELT
;
A
#
# COMPACT_ATOMS: atom_id res chain seq x y z
N MET A 1 -25.77 72.52 12.99
CA MET A 1 -25.02 71.45 12.27
C MET A 1 -23.62 71.16 12.82
N ARG A 2 -22.84 72.14 13.33
CA ARG A 2 -21.48 71.88 13.88
C ARG A 2 -21.38 70.94 15.10
N ARG A 3 -22.45 70.78 15.89
CA ARG A 3 -22.49 69.87 17.07
C ARG A 3 -22.86 68.41 16.76
N ILE A 4 -23.46 68.15 15.59
CA ILE A 4 -23.83 66.78 15.17
C ILE A 4 -22.64 66.10 14.49
N LEU A 5 -21.84 66.86 13.73
CA LEU A 5 -20.64 66.35 13.08
C LEU A 5 -19.57 65.88 14.08
N SER A 6 -19.47 66.53 15.24
CA SER A 6 -18.56 66.15 16.33
C SER A 6 -19.02 64.87 17.04
N LEU A 7 -20.33 64.69 17.23
CA LEU A 7 -20.91 63.44 17.76
C LEU A 7 -20.76 62.28 16.77
N PHE A 8 -20.92 62.54 15.47
CA PHE A 8 -20.74 61.54 14.41
C PHE A 8 -19.26 61.17 14.20
N MET A 9 -18.32 62.14 14.33
CA MET A 9 -16.88 61.85 14.36
C MET A 9 -16.48 61.01 15.57
N LEU A 10 -17.03 61.29 16.76
CA LEU A 10 -16.82 60.45 17.96
C LEU A 10 -17.38 59.03 17.79
N LEU A 11 -18.49 58.86 17.07
CA LEU A 11 -19.04 57.54 16.71
C LEU A 11 -18.24 56.83 15.60
N LEU A 12 -17.58 57.58 14.70
CA LEU A 12 -16.69 57.02 13.68
C LEU A 12 -15.31 56.62 14.24
N PHE A 13 -14.91 57.16 15.41
CA PHE A 13 -13.75 56.70 16.18
C PHE A 13 -14.09 55.67 17.27
N ALA A 14 -15.35 55.26 17.42
CA ALA A 14 -15.71 54.05 18.16
C ALA A 14 -15.44 52.80 17.31
N GLY A 15 -14.23 52.73 16.74
CA GLY A 15 -13.75 51.58 16.00
C GLY A 15 -13.36 50.48 16.98
N ASN A 16 -14.27 49.52 17.17
CA ASN A 16 -14.02 48.15 17.60
C ASN A 16 -13.11 47.95 18.83
N ALA A 17 -13.63 48.24 20.03
CA ALA A 17 -13.14 47.62 21.26
C ALA A 17 -14.19 46.60 21.75
N LEU A 18 -14.41 45.54 20.97
CA LEU A 18 -15.07 44.35 21.53
C LEU A 18 -14.01 43.66 22.40
N ALA A 19 -14.15 43.80 23.71
CA ALA A 19 -13.32 43.04 24.64
C ALA A 19 -13.52 41.55 24.36
N MET A 20 -12.51 40.88 23.83
CA MET A 20 -12.55 39.46 23.53
C MET A 20 -11.88 38.71 24.66
N SER A 21 -12.57 37.70 25.19
CA SER A 21 -12.00 36.82 26.20
C SER A 21 -11.40 35.61 25.51
N VAL A 22 -10.16 35.29 25.85
CA VAL A 22 -9.43 34.14 25.31
C VAL A 22 -9.04 33.26 26.48
N GLU A 23 -9.24 31.95 26.32
CA GLU A 23 -8.67 30.95 27.20
C GLU A 23 -7.30 30.55 26.66
N LEU A 24 -6.28 30.59 27.50
CA LEU A 24 -4.90 30.29 27.17
C LEU A 24 -4.37 29.26 28.17
N GLY A 25 -4.02 28.07 27.72
CA GLY A 25 -3.35 27.06 28.53
C GLY A 25 -1.88 27.41 28.80
N ILE A 26 -1.33 26.90 29.89
CA ILE A 26 0.12 27.04 30.24
C ILE A 26 1.05 26.48 29.14
N ASP A 27 0.56 25.50 28.37
CA ASP A 27 1.25 24.87 27.25
C ASP A 27 0.94 25.53 25.90
N GLU A 28 0.27 26.68 25.90
CA GLU A 28 -0.15 27.41 24.71
C GLU A 28 0.53 28.78 24.59
N VAL A 29 0.42 29.33 23.40
CA VAL A 29 0.88 30.64 22.99
C VAL A 29 -0.31 31.32 22.32
N LEU A 30 -0.63 32.52 22.80
CA LEU A 30 -1.57 33.40 22.13
C LEU A 30 -0.78 34.34 21.22
N ILE A 31 -1.15 34.37 19.94
CA ILE A 31 -0.65 35.32 18.96
C ILE A 31 -1.74 36.38 18.74
N VAL A 32 -1.39 37.64 18.97
CA VAL A 32 -2.21 38.81 18.69
C VAL A 32 -1.44 39.68 17.72
N ASP A 33 -1.83 39.67 16.44
CA ASP A 33 -1.03 40.22 15.34
C ASP A 33 0.42 39.69 15.38
N ASN A 34 1.40 40.56 15.66
CA ASN A 34 2.82 40.19 15.76
C ASN A 34 3.29 40.07 17.22
N THR A 35 2.37 40.08 18.19
CA THR A 35 2.67 39.89 19.61
C THR A 35 2.43 38.46 20.03
N THR A 36 3.44 37.86 20.64
CA THR A 36 3.41 36.55 21.26
C THR A 36 3.15 36.70 22.75
N VAL A 37 2.14 36.00 23.26
CA VAL A 37 1.68 36.09 24.64
C VAL A 37 1.76 34.71 25.28
N THR A 38 2.48 34.62 26.39
CA THR A 38 2.50 33.44 27.25
C THR A 38 2.39 33.86 28.71
N PHE A 39 2.17 32.90 29.60
CA PHE A 39 2.11 33.18 31.03
C PHE A 39 2.76 32.08 31.86
N ASP A 40 3.07 32.43 33.10
CA ASP A 40 3.47 31.52 34.16
C ASP A 40 2.83 31.93 35.49
N VAL A 41 2.69 30.98 36.41
CA VAL A 41 2.02 31.17 37.70
C VAL A 41 2.90 30.54 38.80
N PRO A 42 3.31 31.33 39.81
CA PRO A 42 4.18 30.82 40.86
C PRO A 42 3.38 29.92 41.81
N GLN A 43 3.94 28.76 42.15
CA GLN A 43 3.27 27.76 42.99
C GLN A 43 2.87 28.26 44.39
N ASN A 44 3.60 29.25 44.91
CA ASN A 44 3.38 29.83 46.24
C ASN A 44 2.35 30.97 46.25
N ASN A 45 1.92 31.47 45.09
CA ASN A 45 0.90 32.51 44.99
C ASN A 45 0.10 32.41 43.67
N PRO A 46 -0.97 31.58 43.64
CA PRO A 46 -1.76 31.37 42.43
C PRO A 46 -2.57 32.61 41.97
N ASN A 47 -2.62 33.66 42.79
CA ASN A 47 -3.31 34.91 42.45
C ASN A 47 -2.42 35.90 41.68
N LEU A 48 -1.14 35.58 41.50
CA LEU A 48 -0.20 36.38 40.72
C LEU A 48 0.10 35.66 39.40
N VAL A 49 -0.19 36.31 38.28
CA VAL A 49 0.09 35.79 36.94
C VAL A 49 1.21 36.61 36.32
N PHE A 50 2.28 35.96 35.88
CA PHE A 50 3.32 36.60 35.10
C PHE A 50 2.95 36.49 33.62
N LEU A 51 2.58 37.61 33.00
CA LEU A 51 2.41 37.68 31.55
C LEU A 51 3.73 38.04 30.88
N PHE A 52 4.07 37.27 29.85
CA PHE A 52 5.20 37.51 28.96
C PHE A 52 4.65 37.92 27.60
N LEU A 53 5.01 39.12 27.17
CA LEU A 53 4.56 39.75 25.93
C LEU A 53 5.80 40.04 25.08
N GLU A 54 5.85 39.52 23.87
CA GLU A 54 7.01 39.67 22.99
C GLU A 54 6.58 40.04 21.56
N SER A 55 7.21 41.05 20.99
CA SER A 55 7.08 41.45 19.59
C SER A 55 8.47 41.41 18.93
N GLU A 56 8.55 41.69 17.62
CA GLU A 56 9.83 41.75 16.90
C GLU A 56 10.85 42.72 17.52
N ASN A 57 10.39 43.79 18.18
CA ASN A 57 11.26 44.89 18.62
C ASN A 57 11.22 45.16 20.13
N SER A 58 10.31 44.51 20.86
CA SER A 58 10.06 44.81 22.27
C SER A 58 9.63 43.54 23.02
N SER A 59 9.98 43.46 24.30
CA SER A 59 9.47 42.43 25.19
C SER A 59 9.15 43.01 26.57
N LEU A 60 8.13 42.46 27.22
CA LEU A 60 7.65 42.89 28.52
C LEU A 60 7.25 41.68 29.35
N VAL A 61 7.73 41.65 30.60
CA VAL A 61 7.28 40.70 31.62
C VAL A 61 6.60 41.49 32.73
N LYS A 62 5.35 41.13 33.06
CA LYS A 62 4.57 41.83 34.08
C LYS A 62 3.84 40.83 34.98
N GLY A 63 4.08 40.92 36.28
CA GLY A 63 3.25 40.28 37.29
C GLY A 63 1.97 41.07 37.51
N LEU A 64 0.82 40.41 37.39
CA LEU A 64 -0.52 40.98 37.46
C LEU A 64 -1.43 40.09 38.33
N HIS A 65 -2.29 40.71 39.13
CA HIS A 65 -3.40 40.04 39.81
C HIS A 65 -4.65 40.02 38.91
N PHE A 66 -5.64 39.22 39.29
CA PHE A 66 -6.94 39.21 38.60
C PHE A 66 -7.58 40.60 38.59
N GLY A 67 -8.03 41.03 37.41
CA GLY A 67 -8.55 42.36 37.12
C GLY A 67 -7.50 43.41 36.76
N GLU A 68 -6.20 43.14 36.97
CA GLU A 68 -5.13 44.03 36.54
C GLU A 68 -4.82 43.85 35.05
N SER A 69 -4.38 44.93 34.40
CA SER A 69 -4.09 44.94 32.97
C SER A 69 -2.74 45.55 32.64
N VAL A 70 -2.23 45.20 31.46
CA VAL A 70 -1.02 45.76 30.88
C VAL A 70 -1.26 46.13 29.42
N LEU A 71 -0.84 47.33 29.03
CA LEU A 71 -0.89 47.79 27.65
C LEU A 71 0.44 47.47 26.95
N PHE A 72 0.38 46.78 25.81
CA PHE A 72 1.54 46.44 25.00
C PHE A 72 1.18 46.46 23.51
N GLU A 73 1.98 47.15 22.70
CA GLU A 73 1.78 47.32 21.24
C GLU A 73 0.32 47.71 20.84
N GLY A 74 -0.34 48.55 21.65
CA GLY A 74 -1.69 49.04 21.37
C GLY A 74 -2.84 48.11 21.77
N VAL A 75 -2.55 46.96 22.40
CA VAL A 75 -3.51 46.01 22.96
C VAL A 75 -3.38 45.98 24.47
N ASN A 76 -4.50 46.09 25.18
CA ASN A 76 -4.57 45.95 26.63
C ASN A 76 -4.95 44.51 26.99
N TYR A 77 -4.09 43.86 27.77
CA TYR A 77 -4.20 42.48 28.23
C TYR A 77 -4.63 42.49 29.70
N THR A 78 -5.87 42.09 30.01
CA THR A 78 -6.40 42.05 31.38
C THR A 78 -6.50 40.61 31.86
N VAL A 79 -5.90 40.30 33.01
CA VAL A 79 -5.97 38.97 33.61
C VAL A 79 -7.37 38.77 34.21
N GLY A 80 -8.15 37.83 33.68
CA GLY A 80 -9.50 37.55 34.16
C GLY A 80 -9.51 36.56 35.32
N SER A 81 -9.35 35.29 35.01
CA SER A 81 -9.37 34.17 35.96
C SER A 81 -8.39 33.07 35.55
N LEU A 82 -7.99 32.22 36.49
CA LEU A 82 -7.16 31.05 36.22
C LEU A 82 -7.84 29.79 36.78
N ASP A 83 -8.06 28.80 35.94
CA ASP A 83 -8.43 27.46 36.41
C ASP A 83 -7.16 26.69 36.80
N LEU A 84 -6.99 26.46 38.10
CA LEU A 84 -5.82 25.75 38.65
C LEU A 84 -5.80 24.25 38.35
N ASN A 85 -6.94 23.66 37.98
CA ASN A 85 -6.97 22.22 37.64
C ASN A 85 -6.40 21.97 36.25
N THR A 86 -6.66 22.88 35.32
CA THR A 86 -6.24 22.78 33.91
C THR A 86 -5.07 23.70 33.57
N LEU A 87 -4.70 24.61 34.48
CA LEU A 87 -3.75 25.71 34.26
C LEU A 87 -4.13 26.53 33.03
N THR A 88 -5.41 26.89 32.94
CA THR A 88 -5.98 27.68 31.83
C THR A 88 -6.30 29.09 32.33
N LEU A 89 -5.67 30.09 31.70
CA LEU A 89 -5.85 31.50 32.00
C LEU A 89 -6.88 32.13 31.06
N THR A 90 -7.88 32.80 31.62
CA THR A 90 -8.77 33.70 30.87
C THR A 90 -8.11 35.08 30.77
N LEU A 91 -7.82 35.52 29.55
CA LEU A 91 -7.30 36.85 29.23
C LEU A 91 -8.36 37.66 28.48
N HIS A 92 -8.64 38.86 28.95
CA HIS A 92 -9.49 39.81 28.22
C HIS A 92 -8.61 40.77 27.43
N LEU A 93 -8.83 40.81 26.11
CA LEU A 93 -8.10 41.66 25.18
C LEU A 93 -8.99 42.80 24.74
N SER A 94 -8.47 44.02 24.79
CA SER A 94 -9.15 45.20 24.26
C SER A 94 -8.13 46.14 23.61
N GLY A 95 -8.41 46.66 22.43
CA GLY A 95 -7.51 47.58 21.74
C GLY A 95 -7.46 47.31 20.24
N ASN A 96 -6.42 47.81 19.58
CA ASN A 96 -6.27 47.69 18.14
C ASN A 96 -5.52 46.41 17.79
N TYR A 97 -6.25 45.36 17.43
CA TYR A 97 -5.67 44.16 16.82
C TYR A 97 -6.57 43.65 15.69
N SER A 98 -5.97 42.96 14.71
CA SER A 98 -6.69 42.45 13.54
C SER A 98 -6.81 40.93 13.52
N THR A 99 -5.84 40.23 14.13
CA THR A 99 -5.73 38.79 14.11
C THR A 99 -5.47 38.24 15.50
N LEU A 100 -6.01 37.05 15.75
CA LEU A 100 -5.91 36.36 17.01
C LEU A 100 -5.86 34.86 16.76
N ARG A 101 -4.86 34.19 17.34
CA ARG A 101 -4.73 32.73 17.22
C ARG A 101 -4.10 32.16 18.48
N VAL A 102 -4.66 31.07 18.99
CA VAL A 102 -4.04 30.26 20.03
C VAL A 102 -3.37 29.05 19.38
N LEU A 103 -2.13 28.76 19.78
CA LEU A 103 -1.34 27.63 19.32
C LEU A 103 -0.74 26.90 20.52
N LYS A 104 -0.53 25.59 20.40
CA LYS A 104 0.30 24.87 21.36
C LYS A 104 1.76 25.32 21.22
N LYS A 105 2.47 25.47 22.35
CA LYS A 105 3.91 25.78 22.38
C LYS A 105 4.70 24.76 21.56
N ARG A 106 4.42 23.49 21.78
CA ARG A 106 4.92 22.35 20.98
C ARG A 106 3.75 21.42 20.70
N ASP A 107 3.58 21.03 19.45
CA ASP A 107 2.66 19.96 19.05
C ASP A 107 3.08 19.44 17.68
N PHE A 108 2.63 18.24 17.36
CA PHE A 108 2.86 17.66 16.05
C PHE A 108 1.66 16.86 15.57
N GLU A 109 1.58 16.69 14.27
CA GLU A 109 0.59 15.86 13.61
C GLU A 109 1.30 14.70 12.90
N VAL A 110 0.64 13.54 12.90
CA VAL A 110 1.07 12.38 12.13
C VAL A 110 -0.05 12.00 11.17
N SER A 111 0.29 11.90 9.90
CA SER A 111 -0.65 11.52 8.83
C SER A 111 -0.09 10.37 8.01
N PRO A 112 -0.88 9.32 7.71
CA PRO A 112 -0.45 8.27 6.79
C PRO A 112 -0.33 8.84 5.37
N VAL A 113 0.73 8.47 4.66
CA VAL A 113 0.98 8.83 3.25
C VAL A 113 0.64 7.66 2.35
N GLU A 114 1.11 6.47 2.71
CA GLU A 114 0.83 5.20 2.03
C GLU A 114 0.99 4.04 3.03
N SER A 115 0.33 2.93 2.75
CA SER A 115 0.23 1.81 3.68
C SER A 115 0.18 0.49 2.91
N PHE A 116 1.31 -0.21 2.89
CA PHE A 116 1.46 -1.49 2.24
C PHE A 116 1.79 -2.59 3.24
N ASP A 117 1.57 -3.84 2.87
CA ASP A 117 1.88 -5.02 3.67
C ASP A 117 3.36 -5.13 4.04
N ALA A 118 4.27 -4.53 3.27
CA ALA A 118 5.70 -4.47 3.60
C ALA A 118 6.09 -3.28 4.49
N TYR A 119 5.36 -2.15 4.44
CA TYR A 119 5.73 -0.94 5.16
C TYR A 119 4.57 0.07 5.28
N VAL A 120 4.66 0.97 6.26
CA VAL A 120 3.80 2.14 6.38
C VAL A 120 4.65 3.40 6.26
N LYS A 121 4.24 4.35 5.40
CA LYS A 121 4.91 5.65 5.28
C LYS A 121 4.02 6.72 5.89
N VAL A 122 4.59 7.51 6.79
CA VAL A 122 3.89 8.56 7.52
C VAL A 122 4.58 9.89 7.33
N LYS A 123 3.79 10.97 7.42
CA LYS A 123 4.28 12.33 7.45
C LYS A 123 4.06 12.91 8.84
N ILE A 124 5.15 13.36 9.44
CA ILE A 124 5.19 13.98 10.76
C ILE A 124 5.40 15.46 10.53
N LYS A 125 4.50 16.30 11.03
CA LYS A 125 4.53 17.76 10.81
C LYS A 125 4.54 18.49 12.14
N ASN A 126 5.43 19.47 12.30
CA ASN A 126 5.37 20.38 13.44
C ASN A 126 4.17 21.33 13.27
N THR A 127 3.22 21.26 14.21
CA THR A 127 2.03 22.11 14.26
C THR A 127 2.08 23.12 15.42
N GLY A 128 3.09 23.02 16.28
CA GLY A 128 3.33 23.94 17.38
C GLY A 128 3.95 25.26 16.95
N TYR A 129 4.03 26.19 17.91
CA TYR A 129 4.65 27.50 17.71
C TYR A 129 6.18 27.44 17.71
N TYR A 130 6.78 26.63 18.58
CA TYR A 130 8.23 26.47 18.65
C TYR A 130 8.73 25.34 17.75
N GLU A 131 10.02 25.40 17.40
CA GLU A 131 10.72 24.30 16.77
C GLU A 131 10.71 23.04 17.64
N ILE A 132 10.69 21.88 16.99
CA ILE A 132 10.86 20.59 17.63
C ILE A 132 12.30 20.17 17.39
N ASN A 133 13.10 20.17 18.45
CA ASN A 133 14.40 19.52 18.51
C ASN A 133 14.32 18.49 19.64
N ASP A 134 13.98 17.26 19.28
CA ASP A 134 13.59 16.20 20.21
C ASP A 134 13.91 14.83 19.59
N THR A 135 13.87 13.78 20.40
CA THR A 135 13.99 12.40 19.94
C THR A 135 12.59 11.83 19.70
N LEU A 136 12.30 11.46 18.45
CA LEU A 136 11.08 10.76 18.06
C LEU A 136 11.24 9.26 18.31
N VAL A 137 10.39 8.71 19.17
CA VAL A 137 10.24 7.28 19.41
C VAL A 137 8.99 6.79 18.70
N VAL A 138 9.15 5.77 17.86
CA VAL A 138 8.04 5.09 17.19
C VAL A 138 7.85 3.72 17.82
N SER A 139 6.62 3.43 18.22
CA SER A 139 6.24 2.16 18.83
C SER A 139 5.09 1.51 18.07
N ALA A 140 5.12 0.19 17.99
CA ALA A 140 4.00 -0.63 17.53
C ALA A 140 3.61 -1.61 18.64
N GLN A 141 2.33 -1.65 18.99
CA GLN A 141 1.79 -2.56 20.02
C GLN A 141 2.54 -2.48 21.37
N GLY A 142 3.04 -1.29 21.72
CA GLY A 142 3.78 -1.05 22.96
C GLY A 142 5.27 -1.44 22.93
N VAL A 143 5.79 -1.86 21.78
CA VAL A 143 7.22 -2.12 21.56
C VAL A 143 7.83 -1.00 20.73
N GLU A 144 8.94 -0.44 21.20
CA GLU A 144 9.72 0.53 20.45
C GLU A 144 10.38 -0.15 19.24
N ILE A 145 10.13 0.39 18.04
CA ILE A 145 10.62 -0.17 16.77
C ILE A 145 11.60 0.77 16.07
N GLU A 146 11.56 2.06 16.36
CA GLU A 146 12.49 3.05 15.82
C GLU A 146 12.66 4.22 16.79
N GLU A 147 13.88 4.74 16.90
CA GLU A 147 14.22 5.94 17.67
C GLU A 147 15.12 6.82 16.80
N ARG A 148 14.79 8.11 16.68
CA ARG A 148 15.54 9.04 15.82
C ARG A 148 15.40 10.48 16.31
N ASP A 149 16.50 11.22 16.32
CA ASP A 149 16.49 12.66 16.55
C ASP A 149 15.86 13.40 15.35
N ILE A 150 14.98 14.35 15.66
CA ILE A 150 14.32 15.19 14.66
C ILE A 150 14.50 16.67 14.99
N ASP A 151 14.69 17.45 13.93
CA ASP A 151 14.69 18.90 13.97
C ASP A 151 13.67 19.41 12.94
N LEU A 152 12.58 20.01 13.42
CA LEU A 152 11.47 20.49 12.60
C LEU A 152 11.06 21.90 13.02
N LYS A 153 11.25 22.88 12.14
CA LYS A 153 10.72 24.23 12.35
C LYS A 153 9.19 24.23 12.26
N PRO A 154 8.52 25.27 12.80
CA PRO A 154 7.07 25.39 12.68
C PRO A 154 6.59 25.24 11.23
N GLY A 155 5.67 24.29 11.01
CA GLY A 155 5.12 23.98 9.70
C GLY A 155 5.95 23.02 8.82
N GLU A 156 7.19 22.72 9.18
CA GLU A 156 8.02 21.73 8.49
C GLU A 156 7.54 20.31 8.76
N SER A 157 7.95 19.38 7.90
CA SER A 157 7.54 17.99 7.99
C SER A 157 8.63 17.02 7.55
N LEU A 158 8.69 15.88 8.23
CA LEU A 158 9.50 14.72 7.90
C LEU A 158 8.61 13.58 7.39
N THR A 159 9.06 12.88 6.37
CA THR A 159 8.43 11.61 5.95
C THR A 159 9.26 10.44 6.47
N LEU A 160 8.60 9.54 7.19
CA LEU A 160 9.20 8.36 7.79
C LEU A 160 8.60 7.10 7.19
N LYS A 161 9.44 6.12 6.87
CA LYS A 161 9.04 4.79 6.38
C LYS A 161 9.32 3.76 7.46
N ILE A 162 8.28 3.06 7.89
CA ILE A 162 8.32 2.10 8.99
C ILE A 162 8.14 0.70 8.41
N SER A 163 9.11 -0.19 8.69
CA SER A 163 9.13 -1.59 8.25
C SER A 163 9.51 -2.51 9.41
N PRO A 164 8.84 -3.66 9.61
CA PRO A 164 7.68 -4.15 8.86
C PRO A 164 6.43 -3.29 9.05
N SER A 165 5.36 -3.60 8.32
CA SER A 165 4.10 -2.86 8.43
C SER A 165 3.36 -3.16 9.76
N TYR A 166 2.68 -2.14 10.29
CA TYR A 166 1.86 -2.27 11.50
C TYR A 166 0.56 -1.48 11.33
N ASN A 167 -0.56 -2.06 11.80
CA ASN A 167 -1.87 -1.40 11.73
C ASN A 167 -2.05 -0.30 12.79
N GLN A 168 -1.24 -0.30 13.84
CA GLN A 168 -1.30 0.68 14.91
C GLN A 168 0.11 1.14 15.25
N LEU A 169 0.32 2.45 15.17
CA LEU A 169 1.60 3.09 15.41
C LEU A 169 1.41 4.24 16.37
N THR A 170 2.33 4.35 17.32
CA THR A 170 2.39 5.43 18.30
C THR A 170 3.72 6.16 18.15
N PHE A 171 3.63 7.48 18.10
CA PHE A 171 4.74 8.40 17.92
C PHE A 171 4.84 9.23 19.18
N MET A 172 6.02 9.28 19.78
CA MET A 172 6.28 10.03 21.00
C MET A 172 7.49 10.92 20.80
N LEU A 173 7.35 12.20 21.11
CA LEU A 173 8.48 13.09 21.35
C LEU A 173 8.92 12.92 22.79
N LYS A 174 10.15 12.43 23.00
CA LYS A 174 10.62 11.91 24.28
C LYS A 174 10.73 13.00 25.34
N ASP A 175 11.33 14.14 24.99
CA ASP A 175 11.56 15.24 25.92
C ASP A 175 10.27 16.05 26.14
N ALA A 176 9.53 16.32 25.06
CA ALA A 176 8.25 17.02 25.13
C ALA A 176 7.13 16.17 25.74
N LYS A 177 7.30 14.84 25.85
CA LYS A 177 6.29 13.88 26.32
C LYS A 177 4.96 13.97 25.55
N LEU A 178 5.03 14.36 24.28
CA LEU A 178 3.88 14.47 23.40
C LEU A 178 3.71 13.19 22.62
N LEU A 179 2.48 12.68 22.59
CA LEU A 179 2.17 11.38 21.98
C LEU A 179 1.03 11.52 20.97
N LYS A 180 1.21 10.91 19.80
CA LYS A 180 0.17 10.78 18.76
C LYS A 180 0.12 9.34 18.29
N SER A 181 -1.08 8.81 18.12
CA SER A 181 -1.30 7.46 17.61
C SER A 181 -2.11 7.51 16.33
N ILE A 182 -1.75 6.66 15.38
CA ILE A 182 -2.50 6.46 14.15
C ILE A 182 -2.93 5.00 14.05
N THR A 183 -4.06 4.79 13.39
CA THR A 183 -4.54 3.45 13.00
C THR A 183 -4.63 3.41 11.48
N VAL A 184 -3.97 2.42 10.91
CA VAL A 184 -4.01 2.11 9.47
C VAL A 184 -5.10 1.08 9.26
N ALA A 185 -6.15 1.46 8.51
CA ALA A 185 -7.34 0.64 8.35
C ALA A 185 -7.09 -0.61 7.50
N SER A 186 -6.26 -0.50 6.47
CA SER A 186 -5.91 -1.59 5.56
C SER A 186 -4.49 -1.43 5.07
N LEU A 187 -3.82 -2.57 4.91
CA LEU A 187 -2.50 -2.66 4.28
C LEU A 187 -2.70 -3.22 2.88
N GLU A 188 -2.39 -2.43 1.86
CA GLU A 188 -2.45 -2.87 0.47
C GLU A 188 -1.25 -3.76 0.12
N GLU A 189 -1.39 -4.55 -0.93
CA GLU A 189 -0.28 -5.38 -1.39
C GLU A 189 0.79 -4.52 -2.07
N LEU A 190 2.04 -4.54 -1.58
CA LEU A 190 3.11 -3.79 -2.26
C LEU A 190 3.38 -4.35 -3.66
N VAL A 191 3.45 -5.68 -3.76
CA VAL A 191 3.67 -6.39 -5.02
C VAL A 191 2.59 -7.45 -5.20
N THR A 192 1.96 -7.43 -6.37
CA THR A 192 0.92 -8.38 -6.80
C THR A 192 1.40 -9.22 -7.97
N ILE A 193 0.85 -10.42 -8.09
CA ILE A 193 0.90 -11.21 -9.32
C ILE A 193 -0.36 -10.85 -10.12
N GLU A 194 -0.19 -10.14 -11.23
CA GLU A 194 -1.32 -9.70 -12.07
C GLU A 194 -1.80 -10.82 -12.99
N ARG A 195 -0.87 -11.66 -13.44
CA ARG A 195 -1.17 -12.74 -14.38
C ARG A 195 -0.11 -13.83 -14.36
N ILE A 196 -0.57 -15.07 -14.47
CA ILE A 196 0.26 -16.24 -14.75
C ILE A 196 -0.22 -16.86 -16.07
N TRP A 197 0.67 -17.04 -17.04
CA TRP A 197 0.32 -17.67 -18.32
C TRP A 197 1.46 -18.52 -18.87
N LYS A 198 1.17 -19.28 -19.92
CA LYS A 198 2.15 -20.12 -20.59
C LYS A 198 2.05 -20.04 -22.10
N ASP A 199 3.18 -20.14 -22.78
CA ASP A 199 3.31 -20.27 -24.24
C ASP A 199 4.44 -21.23 -24.67
N GLY A 200 4.75 -22.21 -23.80
CA GLY A 200 5.93 -23.08 -23.89
C GLY A 200 6.98 -22.74 -22.83
N LYS A 201 6.89 -21.54 -22.24
CA LYS A 201 7.50 -21.17 -20.96
C LYS A 201 6.43 -20.71 -19.99
N LEU A 202 6.77 -20.59 -18.71
CA LEU A 202 5.87 -20.05 -17.70
C LEU A 202 6.20 -18.58 -17.44
N HIS A 203 5.19 -17.73 -17.56
CA HIS A 203 5.31 -16.29 -17.43
C HIS A 203 4.51 -15.82 -16.23
N VAL A 204 5.11 -14.93 -15.44
CA VAL A 204 4.49 -14.30 -14.27
C VAL A 204 4.64 -12.78 -14.43
N LEU A 205 3.52 -12.06 -14.56
CA LEU A 205 3.52 -10.60 -14.57
C LEU A 205 3.37 -10.11 -13.13
N LEU A 206 4.37 -9.39 -12.67
CA LEU A 206 4.36 -8.72 -11.37
C LEU A 206 4.04 -7.24 -11.55
N ARG A 207 3.41 -6.64 -10.55
CA ARG A 207 3.21 -5.20 -10.46
C ARG A 207 3.61 -4.71 -9.08
N ASN A 208 4.43 -3.67 -9.04
CA ASN A 208 4.72 -2.93 -7.82
C ASN A 208 3.77 -1.74 -7.71
N HIS A 209 3.16 -1.50 -6.54
CA HIS A 209 2.22 -0.39 -6.33
C HIS A 209 2.83 0.78 -5.56
N GLY A 210 3.99 0.59 -4.92
CA GLY A 210 4.60 1.54 -4.00
C GLY A 210 6.07 1.86 -4.33
N ASP A 211 6.90 1.96 -3.28
CA ASP A 211 8.34 2.19 -3.39
C ASP A 211 9.05 1.02 -4.12
N PRO A 212 10.23 1.25 -4.73
CA PRO A 212 11.01 0.19 -5.33
C PRO A 212 11.30 -0.97 -4.37
N ALA A 213 11.23 -2.20 -4.88
CA ALA A 213 11.37 -3.41 -4.08
C ALA A 213 12.23 -4.47 -4.78
N ASN A 214 13.00 -5.21 -3.98
CA ASN A 214 13.63 -6.45 -4.42
C ASN A 214 12.65 -7.60 -4.21
N VAL A 215 12.44 -8.38 -5.26
CA VAL A 215 11.45 -9.46 -5.26
C VAL A 215 12.12 -10.75 -5.68
N THR A 216 11.90 -11.78 -4.89
CA THR A 216 12.28 -13.16 -5.19
C THR A 216 11.03 -13.93 -5.58
N LEU A 217 11.03 -14.56 -6.76
CA LEU A 217 10.04 -15.54 -7.15
C LEU A 217 10.64 -16.94 -7.07
N LYS A 218 9.90 -17.88 -6.48
CA LYS A 218 10.22 -19.31 -6.48
C LYS A 218 9.08 -20.05 -7.15
N LEU A 219 9.39 -20.83 -8.18
CA LEU A 219 8.46 -21.78 -8.77
C LEU A 219 8.52 -23.08 -7.97
N LEU A 220 7.39 -23.47 -7.38
CA LEU A 220 7.25 -24.71 -6.63
C LEU A 220 6.45 -25.74 -7.43
N VAL A 221 6.96 -26.97 -7.49
CA VAL A 221 6.29 -28.13 -8.08
C VAL A 221 6.26 -29.23 -7.03
N SER A 222 5.06 -29.74 -6.72
CA SER A 222 4.87 -30.76 -5.68
C SER A 222 5.49 -30.38 -4.33
N GLY A 223 5.45 -29.08 -3.99
CA GLY A 223 5.99 -28.53 -2.74
C GLY A 223 7.51 -28.30 -2.72
N MET A 224 8.25 -28.66 -3.78
CA MET A 224 9.69 -28.44 -3.88
C MET A 224 10.00 -27.24 -4.77
N THR A 225 11.03 -26.46 -4.43
CA THR A 225 11.51 -25.38 -5.29
C THR A 225 12.16 -25.94 -6.55
N PHE A 226 11.53 -25.69 -7.68
CA PHE A 226 11.99 -26.10 -9.00
C PHE A 226 12.95 -25.06 -9.61
N ASP A 227 12.61 -23.78 -9.52
CA ASP A 227 13.46 -22.67 -10.00
C ASP A 227 13.24 -21.41 -9.13
N LYS A 228 14.21 -20.49 -9.16
CA LYS A 228 14.23 -19.24 -8.41
C LYS A 228 14.72 -18.09 -9.30
N LYS A 229 14.03 -16.96 -9.26
CA LYS A 229 14.43 -15.70 -9.93
C LYS A 229 14.40 -14.56 -8.93
N GLU A 230 15.36 -13.65 -9.05
CA GLU A 230 15.40 -12.40 -8.29
C GLU A 230 15.27 -11.23 -9.27
N VAL A 231 14.39 -10.29 -8.96
CA VAL A 231 14.12 -9.13 -9.80
C VAL A 231 13.97 -7.89 -8.95
N PHE A 232 14.51 -6.78 -9.43
CA PHE A 232 14.22 -5.46 -8.90
C PHE A 232 13.03 -4.87 -9.66
N LEU A 233 12.05 -4.34 -8.92
CA LEU A 233 10.90 -3.61 -9.43
C LEU A 233 11.02 -2.14 -9.00
N ASN A 234 11.04 -1.23 -9.96
CA ASN A 234 10.91 0.21 -9.71
C ASN A 234 9.50 0.54 -9.20
N SER A 235 9.33 1.77 -8.73
CA SER A 235 8.02 2.25 -8.28
C SER A 235 7.02 2.22 -9.43
N LYS A 236 5.85 1.61 -9.19
CA LYS A 236 4.75 1.51 -10.16
C LYS A 236 5.11 0.74 -11.44
N GLU A 237 6.18 -0.06 -11.42
CA GLU A 237 6.61 -0.89 -12.55
C GLU A 237 5.77 -2.17 -12.65
N GLU A 238 5.44 -2.54 -13.89
CA GLU A 238 5.02 -3.89 -14.26
C GLU A 238 6.18 -4.62 -14.91
N LYS A 239 6.42 -5.85 -14.49
CA LYS A 239 7.55 -6.65 -14.98
C LYS A 239 7.19 -8.10 -15.15
N GLU A 240 7.52 -8.61 -16.32
CA GLU A 240 7.37 -10.02 -16.63
C GLU A 240 8.60 -10.80 -16.18
N VAL A 241 8.36 -11.91 -15.49
CA VAL A 241 9.37 -12.89 -15.08
C VAL A 241 9.08 -14.21 -15.78
N VAL A 242 10.07 -14.71 -16.50
CA VAL A 242 9.96 -15.94 -17.29
C VAL A 242 10.75 -17.07 -16.64
N PHE A 243 10.08 -18.18 -16.44
CA PHE A 243 10.68 -19.46 -16.07
C PHE A 243 10.78 -20.34 -17.31
N ASP A 244 11.98 -20.85 -17.60
CA ASP A 244 12.24 -21.75 -18.74
C ASP A 244 11.70 -23.17 -18.46
N SER A 245 10.38 -23.28 -18.30
CA SER A 245 9.70 -24.53 -17.97
C SER A 245 8.27 -24.57 -18.51
N ASP A 246 7.86 -25.72 -19.06
CA ASP A 246 6.49 -25.99 -19.56
C ASP A 246 5.64 -26.73 -18.50
N ILE A 247 5.79 -26.35 -17.23
CA ILE A 247 4.99 -26.91 -16.14
C ILE A 247 3.53 -26.47 -16.28
N THR A 248 2.59 -27.40 -16.17
CA THR A 248 1.16 -27.14 -16.28
C THR A 248 0.49 -26.82 -14.94
N GLN A 249 1.13 -27.11 -13.82
CA GLN A 249 0.58 -26.86 -12.48
C GLN A 249 1.68 -26.66 -11.44
N GLY A 250 1.44 -25.78 -10.48
CA GLY A 250 2.41 -25.49 -9.42
C GLY A 250 1.99 -24.31 -8.57
N THR A 251 2.94 -23.76 -7.83
CA THR A 251 2.75 -22.57 -7.01
C THR A 251 3.88 -21.59 -7.26
N ILE A 252 3.55 -20.31 -7.45
CA ILE A 252 4.52 -19.21 -7.42
C ILE A 252 4.56 -18.68 -5.99
N LEU A 253 5.72 -18.77 -5.35
CA LEU A 253 5.99 -18.11 -4.07
C LEU A 253 6.71 -16.80 -4.36
N LEU A 254 6.11 -15.71 -3.92
CA LEU A 254 6.59 -14.34 -4.04
C LEU A 254 7.13 -13.87 -2.69
N ASP A 255 8.36 -13.36 -2.66
CA ASP A 255 9.00 -12.87 -1.43
C ASP A 255 9.67 -11.52 -1.69
N TYR A 256 9.18 -10.48 -1.03
CA TYR A 256 9.74 -9.13 -1.05
C TYR A 256 9.93 -8.56 0.37
N GLY A 257 10.14 -9.45 1.35
CA GLY A 257 10.05 -9.15 2.79
C GLY A 257 8.68 -9.51 3.38
N VAL A 258 7.68 -9.71 2.52
CA VAL A 258 6.41 -10.39 2.80
C VAL A 258 6.34 -11.60 1.88
N ILE A 259 5.92 -12.75 2.43
CA ILE A 259 5.79 -13.99 1.66
C ILE A 259 4.34 -14.18 1.23
N LYS A 260 4.13 -14.32 -0.08
CA LYS A 260 2.86 -14.70 -0.69
C LYS A 260 3.02 -15.94 -1.55
N GLN A 261 1.91 -16.62 -1.78
CA GLN A 261 1.85 -17.79 -2.64
C GLN A 261 0.60 -17.76 -3.50
N GLU A 262 0.76 -18.11 -4.77
CA GLU A 262 -0.35 -18.26 -5.71
C GLU A 262 -0.21 -19.57 -6.48
N SER A 263 -1.24 -20.41 -6.39
CA SER A 263 -1.28 -21.68 -7.11
C SER A 263 -1.86 -21.49 -8.50
N PHE A 264 -1.27 -22.15 -9.48
CA PHE A 264 -1.74 -22.13 -10.86
C PHE A 264 -1.97 -23.55 -11.38
N TYR A 265 -2.94 -23.66 -12.29
CA TYR A 265 -3.22 -24.87 -13.04
C TYR A 265 -3.70 -24.47 -14.44
N PHE A 266 -3.03 -25.00 -15.46
CA PHE A 266 -3.42 -24.82 -16.84
C PHE A 266 -4.19 -26.06 -17.30
N GLU A 267 -5.40 -25.84 -17.83
CA GLU A 267 -6.20 -26.93 -18.41
C GLU A 267 -5.40 -27.64 -19.51
N MET A 268 -5.32 -28.96 -19.42
CA MET A 268 -4.71 -29.80 -20.45
C MET A 268 -5.68 -29.99 -21.62
N PRO A 269 -5.18 -30.21 -22.86
CA PRO A 269 -6.03 -30.64 -23.97
C PRO A 269 -6.71 -31.97 -23.62
N LYS A 270 -7.86 -32.24 -24.24
CA LYS A 270 -8.57 -33.51 -24.07
C LYS A 270 -8.89 -34.10 -25.43
N VAL A 271 -7.95 -34.88 -25.96
CA VAL A 271 -8.16 -35.55 -27.24
C VAL A 271 -9.00 -36.81 -27.02
N SER A 272 -9.94 -37.05 -27.92
CA SER A 272 -10.79 -38.23 -27.96
C SER A 272 -10.79 -38.83 -29.37
N LEU A 273 -10.83 -40.15 -29.47
CA LEU A 273 -11.04 -40.85 -30.72
C LEU A 273 -12.55 -40.88 -31.05
N VAL A 274 -12.93 -40.24 -32.16
CA VAL A 274 -14.32 -40.21 -32.64
C VAL A 274 -14.66 -41.47 -33.42
N ARG A 275 -13.77 -41.83 -34.35
CA ARG A 275 -13.95 -42.96 -35.26
C ARG A 275 -12.60 -43.47 -35.73
N ALA A 276 -12.52 -44.77 -36.00
CA ALA A 276 -11.41 -45.40 -36.70
C ALA A 276 -11.97 -46.41 -37.71
N GLU A 277 -11.42 -46.44 -38.91
CA GLU A 277 -11.79 -47.35 -39.99
C GLU A 277 -10.54 -47.89 -40.65
N LYS A 278 -10.55 -49.18 -41.01
CA LYS A 278 -9.47 -49.79 -41.78
C LYS A 278 -10.02 -50.35 -43.08
N GLU A 279 -9.33 -50.05 -44.17
CA GLU A 279 -9.62 -50.52 -45.52
C GLU A 279 -8.30 -51.03 -46.12
N ASN A 280 -8.14 -52.34 -46.22
CA ASN A 280 -6.87 -53.01 -46.56
C ASN A 280 -5.72 -52.52 -45.67
N GLU A 281 -4.65 -51.99 -46.26
CA GLU A 281 -3.49 -51.43 -45.55
C GLU A 281 -3.72 -50.00 -45.02
N LYS A 282 -4.89 -49.38 -45.24
CA LYS A 282 -5.13 -47.99 -44.85
C LYS A 282 -5.96 -47.87 -43.59
N LEU A 283 -5.42 -47.21 -42.57
CA LEU A 283 -6.13 -46.83 -41.35
C LEU A 283 -6.51 -45.34 -41.42
N LYS A 284 -7.80 -45.06 -41.32
CA LYS A 284 -8.38 -43.72 -41.24
C LYS A 284 -8.81 -43.46 -39.79
N ILE A 285 -8.36 -42.36 -39.19
CA ILE A 285 -8.71 -41.98 -37.82
C ILE A 285 -9.26 -40.56 -37.76
N TRP A 286 -10.25 -40.35 -36.90
CA TRP A 286 -10.81 -39.05 -36.58
C TRP A 286 -10.60 -38.76 -35.11
N LEU A 287 -9.81 -37.73 -34.81
CA LEU A 287 -9.55 -37.26 -33.46
C LEU A 287 -10.28 -35.94 -33.25
N ARG A 288 -10.91 -35.78 -32.09
CA ARG A 288 -11.52 -34.52 -31.65
C ARG A 288 -10.86 -34.03 -30.39
N ASN A 289 -10.66 -32.73 -30.26
CA ASN A 289 -10.27 -32.14 -29.00
C ASN A 289 -11.53 -31.67 -28.24
N ASP A 290 -11.93 -32.44 -27.24
CA ASP A 290 -13.02 -32.14 -26.31
C ASP A 290 -12.62 -31.14 -25.21
N GLY A 291 -11.36 -30.70 -25.18
CA GLY A 291 -10.84 -29.75 -24.21
C GLY A 291 -11.06 -28.30 -24.62
N LYS A 292 -10.93 -27.36 -23.67
CA LYS A 292 -10.99 -25.92 -23.95
C LYS A 292 -9.68 -25.35 -24.50
N VAL A 293 -8.59 -26.11 -24.41
CA VAL A 293 -7.25 -25.72 -24.86
C VAL A 293 -6.86 -26.57 -26.07
N GLY A 294 -6.22 -25.96 -27.08
CA GLY A 294 -5.75 -26.65 -28.28
C GLY A 294 -4.72 -27.75 -27.97
N PHE A 295 -4.77 -28.84 -28.71
CA PHE A 295 -3.74 -29.88 -28.71
C PHE A 295 -2.74 -29.59 -29.83
N SER A 296 -1.44 -29.72 -29.58
CA SER A 296 -0.40 -29.77 -30.61
C SER A 296 0.61 -30.84 -30.22
N GLY A 297 0.83 -31.81 -31.10
CA GLY A 297 1.67 -32.96 -30.79
C GLY A 297 1.68 -33.99 -31.92
N ARG A 298 2.01 -35.24 -31.59
CA ARG A 298 2.18 -36.34 -32.52
C ARG A 298 1.13 -37.40 -32.34
N VAL A 299 0.75 -38.01 -33.44
CA VAL A 299 -0.07 -39.22 -33.47
C VAL A 299 0.71 -40.34 -34.11
N SER A 300 0.75 -41.50 -33.46
CA SER A 300 1.44 -42.70 -33.92
C SER A 300 0.55 -43.92 -33.72
N ILE A 301 0.75 -44.93 -34.57
CA ILE A 301 -0.02 -46.18 -34.52
C ILE A 301 0.88 -47.29 -34.00
N TYR A 302 0.42 -47.97 -32.94
CA TYR A 302 1.15 -49.03 -32.27
C TYR A 302 0.44 -50.37 -32.41
N GLN A 303 1.24 -51.44 -32.44
CA GLN A 303 0.82 -52.82 -32.21
C GLN A 303 1.81 -53.45 -31.23
N SER A 304 1.32 -53.98 -30.11
CA SER A 304 2.18 -54.61 -29.09
C SER A 304 3.41 -53.75 -28.71
N SER A 305 3.19 -52.45 -28.50
CA SER A 305 4.22 -51.44 -28.16
C SER A 305 5.25 -51.11 -29.24
N VAL A 306 5.08 -51.61 -30.47
CA VAL A 306 5.91 -51.25 -31.64
C VAL A 306 5.13 -50.29 -32.55
N ILE A 307 5.77 -49.25 -33.06
CA ILE A 307 5.16 -48.35 -34.06
C ILE A 307 5.06 -49.12 -35.39
N VAL A 308 3.84 -49.26 -35.91
CA VAL A 308 3.54 -50.00 -37.15
C VAL A 308 2.88 -49.14 -38.24
N GLY A 309 2.65 -47.85 -37.96
CA GLY A 309 2.10 -46.91 -38.92
C GLY A 309 3.16 -46.32 -39.85
N GLU A 310 2.81 -46.11 -41.12
CA GLU A 310 3.56 -45.24 -42.04
C GLU A 310 2.67 -44.05 -42.45
N PRO A 311 3.10 -42.79 -42.23
CA PRO A 311 4.35 -42.41 -41.57
C PRO A 311 4.39 -42.83 -40.09
N TYR A 312 5.59 -42.96 -39.51
CA TYR A 312 5.76 -43.37 -38.09
C TYR A 312 5.03 -42.46 -37.10
N PHE A 313 4.89 -41.18 -37.46
CA PHE A 313 4.04 -40.22 -36.76
C PHE A 313 3.53 -39.16 -37.72
N ILE A 314 2.45 -38.50 -37.34
CA ILE A 314 1.96 -37.27 -37.97
C ILE A 314 1.91 -36.19 -36.88
N ASP A 315 2.58 -35.06 -37.11
CA ASP A 315 2.41 -33.87 -36.28
C ASP A 315 1.03 -33.26 -36.58
N VAL A 316 0.25 -33.00 -35.53
CA VAL A 316 -1.12 -32.52 -35.64
C VAL A 316 -1.39 -31.42 -34.61
N THR A 317 -2.19 -30.43 -35.03
CA THR A 317 -2.76 -29.42 -34.14
C THR A 317 -4.29 -29.51 -34.22
N ILE A 318 -4.95 -29.63 -33.07
CA ILE A 318 -6.40 -29.80 -32.95
C ILE A 318 -6.94 -28.70 -32.04
N LYS A 319 -7.62 -27.70 -32.60
CA LYS A 319 -8.26 -26.62 -31.82
C LYS A 319 -9.42 -27.17 -30.97
N PRO A 320 -9.86 -26.44 -29.93
CA PRO A 320 -11.03 -26.84 -29.15
C PRO A 320 -12.25 -27.12 -30.04
N ASN A 321 -12.90 -28.27 -29.82
CA ASN A 321 -14.04 -28.80 -30.57
C ASN A 321 -13.78 -29.11 -32.05
N GLU A 322 -12.54 -29.02 -32.53
CA GLU A 322 -12.17 -29.38 -33.89
C GLU A 322 -12.02 -30.89 -34.02
N VAL A 323 -12.45 -31.44 -35.17
CA VAL A 323 -12.20 -32.82 -35.57
C VAL A 323 -11.17 -32.82 -36.69
N VAL A 324 -10.10 -33.58 -36.52
CA VAL A 324 -9.07 -33.78 -37.54
C VAL A 324 -9.10 -35.20 -38.07
N TYR A 325 -8.83 -35.33 -39.37
CA TYR A 325 -8.68 -36.60 -40.08
C TYR A 325 -7.21 -36.90 -40.28
N LEU A 326 -6.79 -38.13 -39.99
CA LEU A 326 -5.44 -38.62 -40.24
C LEU A 326 -5.51 -39.99 -40.91
N GLU A 327 -4.56 -40.25 -41.81
CA GLU A 327 -4.44 -41.51 -42.54
C GLU A 327 -3.05 -42.11 -42.33
N PHE A 328 -3.00 -43.41 -42.02
CA PHE A 328 -1.77 -44.19 -41.87
C PHE A 328 -1.85 -45.44 -42.73
N LYS A 329 -0.71 -45.88 -43.27
CA LYS A 329 -0.55 -47.25 -43.76
C LYS A 329 -0.21 -48.16 -42.58
N VAL A 330 -0.87 -49.30 -42.45
CA VAL A 330 -0.69 -50.28 -41.36
C VAL A 330 -0.74 -51.71 -41.92
N PRO A 331 -0.16 -52.71 -41.24
CA PRO A 331 -0.15 -54.09 -41.77
C PRO A 331 -1.57 -54.66 -41.94
N GLU A 332 -1.81 -55.31 -43.08
CA GLU A 332 -3.13 -55.79 -43.52
C GLU A 332 -3.75 -56.81 -42.55
N ASP A 333 -2.94 -57.68 -41.95
CA ASP A 333 -3.42 -58.73 -41.03
C ASP A 333 -3.71 -58.23 -39.60
N THR A 334 -3.53 -56.93 -39.33
CA THR A 334 -3.67 -56.40 -37.97
C THR A 334 -5.12 -56.16 -37.58
N GLN A 335 -5.57 -56.78 -36.48
CA GLN A 335 -6.92 -56.64 -35.92
C GLN A 335 -7.00 -55.69 -34.72
N ILE A 336 -5.89 -55.53 -33.99
CA ILE A 336 -5.82 -54.68 -32.80
C ILE A 336 -4.67 -53.70 -32.97
N LEU A 337 -5.00 -52.42 -32.91
CA LEU A 337 -4.05 -51.32 -32.95
C LEU A 337 -4.27 -50.40 -31.75
N THR A 338 -3.28 -49.60 -31.41
CA THR A 338 -3.41 -48.52 -30.44
C THR A 338 -3.02 -47.22 -31.10
N VAL A 339 -3.93 -46.26 -31.11
CA VAL A 339 -3.63 -44.89 -31.51
C VAL A 339 -3.03 -44.19 -30.30
N MET A 340 -1.78 -43.76 -30.37
CA MET A 340 -1.14 -42.96 -29.34
C MET A 340 -1.07 -41.51 -29.78
N VAL A 341 -1.55 -40.62 -28.92
CA VAL A 341 -1.48 -39.18 -29.09
C VAL A 341 -0.57 -38.64 -27.99
N THR A 342 0.45 -37.87 -28.35
CA THR A 342 1.47 -37.41 -27.39
C THR A 342 1.97 -36.00 -27.71
N SER A 343 2.23 -35.22 -26.68
CA SER A 343 2.93 -33.93 -26.72
C SER A 343 3.93 -33.85 -25.55
N SER A 344 4.56 -32.69 -25.33
CA SER A 344 5.45 -32.46 -24.18
C SER A 344 4.76 -32.66 -22.83
N SER A 345 3.46 -32.37 -22.76
CA SER A 345 2.69 -32.23 -21.51
C SER A 345 1.39 -33.03 -21.48
N TYR A 346 1.09 -33.81 -22.53
CA TYR A 346 -0.12 -34.60 -22.63
C TYR A 346 0.13 -35.93 -23.37
N SER A 347 -0.45 -37.02 -22.89
CA SER A 347 -0.48 -38.29 -23.62
C SER A 347 -1.81 -39.00 -23.42
N ALA A 348 -2.33 -39.59 -24.49
CA ALA A 348 -3.51 -40.42 -24.48
C ALA A 348 -3.35 -41.59 -25.45
N THR A 349 -3.94 -42.73 -25.11
CA THR A 349 -3.92 -43.93 -25.94
C THR A 349 -5.33 -44.46 -26.15
N PHE A 350 -5.67 -44.79 -27.40
CA PHE A 350 -6.96 -45.33 -27.78
C PHE A 350 -6.77 -46.71 -28.41
N PRO A 351 -7.09 -47.80 -27.69
CA PRO A 351 -7.12 -49.12 -28.30
C PRO A 351 -8.27 -49.20 -29.30
N ILE A 352 -7.99 -49.70 -30.50
CA ILE A 352 -8.98 -49.91 -31.55
C ILE A 352 -9.00 -51.39 -31.96
N SER A 353 -10.20 -51.95 -31.96
CA SER A 353 -10.46 -53.27 -32.52
C SER A 353 -11.07 -53.09 -33.90
N LEU A 354 -10.37 -53.54 -34.92
CA LEU A 354 -10.80 -53.50 -36.30
C LEU A 354 -11.46 -54.86 -36.58
N LYS A 355 -12.79 -54.89 -36.63
CA LYS A 355 -13.51 -56.12 -36.98
C LYS A 355 -13.12 -56.53 -38.40
N ALA A 356 -12.66 -57.76 -38.57
CA ALA A 356 -12.55 -58.37 -39.88
C ALA A 356 -13.97 -58.48 -40.46
N GLU A 357 -14.19 -57.96 -41.67
CA GLU A 357 -15.33 -58.42 -42.47
C GLU A 357 -15.07 -59.90 -42.74
N LEU A 358 -15.91 -60.76 -42.16
CA LEU A 358 -16.02 -62.17 -42.54
C LEU A 358 -16.43 -62.17 -44.01
N THR A 359 -15.48 -62.45 -44.89
CA THR A 359 -15.72 -62.69 -46.31
C THR A 359 -16.33 -64.07 -46.52
#